data_AF-A0A5K7Z7I9-F1
#
_entry.id   AF-A0A5K7Z7I9-F1
#
_cell.length_a   1.000
_cell.length_b   1.000
_cell.length_c   1.000
_cell.angle_alpha   90.00
_cell.angle_beta   90.00
_cell.angle_gamma   90.00
#
_symmetry.space_group_name_H-M   'P 1'
#
loop_
_entity.id
_entity.type
_entity.pdbx_description
1 polymer ?
#
loop_
_entity_poly.entity_id
_entity_poly.type
_entity_poly.pdbx_seq_one_letter_code
_entity_poly.pdbx_strand_id
1 'polypeptide(L)'
;MDDFLHNLRSGKLKQPDRGRRDYSDYKGPQRRAGNERRKPDYYAKVTGENFALVKDSLDLLAENQKRIADALVAGEKTNTRIADALEAIADMMKANPGPAAVPPPPGRPTDRIAEMPPTDRIALDDNGKDRPQINAGNETPGDGTRPDILGIIASMREEGSSWEKIARHMDAQNIPTVSGKGKWRGQAIKKFWEANT
;
A
#
# COMPACT_ATOMS: atom_id res chain seq x y z
N MET A 1 68.63 3.48 -11.04
CA MET A 1 69.51 3.32 -12.21
C MET A 1 69.36 1.92 -12.84
N ASP A 2 68.26 1.20 -12.54
CA ASP A 2 68.12 -0.24 -12.85
C ASP A 2 67.34 -0.55 -14.14
N ASP A 3 66.59 0.43 -14.68
CA ASP A 3 65.83 0.25 -15.92
C ASP A 3 66.72 0.04 -17.15
N PHE A 4 67.97 0.51 -17.11
CA PHE A 4 68.92 0.32 -18.20
C PHE A 4 69.36 -1.15 -18.35
N LEU A 5 69.58 -1.85 -17.24
CA LEU A 5 70.01 -3.25 -17.27
C LEU A 5 68.88 -4.20 -17.68
N HIS A 6 67.63 -3.88 -17.30
CA HIS A 6 66.47 -4.65 -17.71
C HIS A 6 66.21 -4.59 -19.22
N ASN A 7 66.48 -3.45 -19.85
CA ASN A 7 66.34 -3.31 -21.30
C ASN A 7 67.46 -4.03 -22.08
N LEU A 8 68.66 -4.15 -21.52
CA LEU A 8 69.76 -4.91 -22.13
C LEU A 8 69.52 -6.43 -22.08
N ARG A 9 69.00 -6.94 -20.96
CA ARG A 9 68.80 -8.38 -20.75
C ARG A 9 67.58 -8.94 -21.48
N SER A 10 66.56 -8.11 -21.73
CA SER A 10 65.33 -8.57 -22.40
C SER A 10 65.38 -8.55 -23.92
N GLY A 11 66.50 -8.13 -24.53
CA GLY A 11 66.66 -8.08 -25.99
C GLY A 11 65.67 -7.15 -26.71
N LYS A 12 64.89 -6.34 -25.97
CA LYS A 12 63.94 -5.36 -26.51
C LYS A 12 64.57 -4.00 -26.75
N LEU A 13 65.86 -3.96 -27.07
CA LEU A 13 66.47 -2.75 -27.61
C LEU A 13 65.93 -2.56 -29.02
N LYS A 14 64.75 -1.91 -29.10
CA LYS A 14 64.15 -1.45 -30.35
C LYS A 14 65.21 -0.61 -31.05
N GLN A 15 65.82 -1.17 -32.09
CA GLN A 15 66.61 -0.38 -33.01
C GLN A 15 65.73 0.74 -33.55
N PRO A 16 66.07 2.03 -33.35
CA PRO A 16 65.46 3.10 -34.09
C PRO A 16 66.21 3.21 -35.42
N ASP A 17 66.18 2.14 -36.22
CA ASP A 17 66.88 2.14 -37.50
C ASP A 17 65.87 2.19 -38.65
N ARG A 18 65.93 3.34 -39.33
CA ARG A 18 65.80 3.50 -40.78
C ARG A 18 64.45 3.13 -41.37
N GLY A 19 63.54 4.10 -41.29
CA GLY A 19 62.45 4.24 -42.24
C GLY A 19 62.21 5.70 -42.56
N ARG A 20 63.07 6.32 -43.38
CA ARG A 20 62.70 7.45 -44.23
C ARG A 20 61.49 7.01 -45.07
N ARG A 21 60.29 7.20 -44.55
CA ARG A 21 59.05 7.19 -45.32
C ARG A 21 58.49 8.59 -45.20
N ASP A 22 58.26 9.22 -46.34
CA ASP A 22 57.61 10.52 -46.40
C ASP A 22 56.19 10.37 -45.85
N TYR A 23 56.02 10.83 -44.61
CA TYR A 23 54.75 10.87 -43.89
C TYR A 23 53.98 12.12 -44.30
N SER A 24 53.48 12.17 -45.54
CA SER A 24 52.38 13.10 -45.86
C SER A 24 51.00 12.46 -45.71
N ASP A 25 50.88 11.13 -45.77
CA ASP A 25 49.56 10.46 -45.86
C ASP A 25 49.38 9.20 -45.00
N TYR A 26 50.23 8.94 -44.00
CA TYR A 26 49.94 7.86 -43.06
C TYR A 26 48.87 8.30 -42.05
N LYS A 27 47.60 8.08 -42.42
CA LYS A 27 46.55 7.93 -41.41
C LYS A 27 46.94 6.70 -40.59
N GLY A 28 47.46 6.96 -39.38
CA GLY A 28 47.93 5.95 -38.43
C GLY A 28 46.97 4.78 -38.31
N PRO A 29 47.40 3.62 -37.76
CA PRO A 29 46.53 2.48 -37.57
C PRO A 29 45.29 3.02 -36.90
N GLN A 30 44.20 3.06 -37.66
CA GLN A 30 42.93 3.57 -37.21
C GLN A 30 42.53 2.52 -36.20
N ARG A 31 42.99 2.72 -34.95
CA ARG A 31 42.61 1.99 -33.77
C ARG A 31 41.13 2.24 -33.75
N ARG A 32 40.41 1.32 -34.40
CA ARG A 32 38.97 1.28 -34.39
C ARG A 32 38.66 1.42 -32.92
N ALA A 33 38.08 2.55 -32.55
CA ALA A 33 37.30 2.74 -31.34
C ALA A 33 36.07 1.81 -31.42
N GLY A 34 36.30 0.53 -31.71
CA GLY A 34 35.33 -0.54 -31.88
C GLY A 34 34.90 -1.13 -30.54
N ASN A 35 35.45 -0.61 -29.43
CA ASN A 35 35.02 -0.97 -28.09
C ASN A 35 34.18 0.11 -27.39
N GLU A 36 34.08 1.33 -27.93
CA GLU A 36 33.22 2.37 -27.35
C GLU A 36 31.76 2.28 -27.78
N ARG A 37 31.46 1.58 -28.89
CA ARG A 37 30.07 1.29 -29.29
C ARG A 37 29.43 0.09 -28.58
N ARG A 38 30.13 -0.54 -27.61
CA ARG A 38 29.65 -1.74 -26.89
C ARG A 38 29.21 -1.50 -25.45
N LYS A 39 29.07 -0.24 -25.02
CA LYS A 39 28.26 0.07 -23.84
C LYS A 39 26.95 0.70 -24.30
N PRO A 40 25.99 -0.10 -24.83
CA PRO A 40 24.65 0.41 -24.97
C PRO A 40 24.13 0.62 -23.54
N ASP A 41 24.04 1.88 -23.14
CA ASP A 41 22.85 2.38 -22.48
C ASP A 41 22.35 1.56 -21.30
N TYR A 42 23.25 1.14 -20.40
CA TYR A 42 22.83 0.55 -19.13
C TYR A 42 21.89 1.51 -18.40
N TYR A 43 22.20 2.81 -18.45
CA TYR A 43 21.29 3.84 -17.97
C TYR A 43 19.98 3.89 -18.76
N ALA A 44 19.97 3.92 -20.10
CA ALA A 44 18.69 4.03 -20.82
C ALA A 44 17.78 2.79 -20.68
N LYS A 45 18.36 1.59 -20.52
CA LYS A 45 17.59 0.36 -20.25
C LYS A 45 17.01 0.34 -18.85
N VAL A 46 17.84 0.64 -17.84
CA VAL A 46 17.39 0.69 -16.44
C VAL A 46 16.39 1.83 -16.23
N THR A 47 16.58 2.99 -16.87
CA THR A 47 15.61 4.07 -16.80
C THR A 47 14.35 3.78 -17.59
N GLY A 48 14.42 3.07 -18.73
CA GLY A 48 13.24 2.75 -19.54
C GLY A 48 12.24 1.86 -18.81
N GLU A 49 12.71 0.77 -18.20
CA GLU A 49 11.86 -0.14 -17.42
C GLU A 49 11.31 0.54 -16.15
N ASN A 50 12.16 1.29 -15.43
CA ASN A 50 11.72 2.05 -14.27
C ASN A 50 10.69 3.13 -14.65
N PHE A 51 10.87 3.79 -15.79
CA PHE A 51 9.94 4.81 -16.27
C PHE A 51 8.61 4.21 -16.70
N ALA A 52 8.61 3.02 -17.33
CA ALA A 52 7.39 2.28 -17.64
C ALA A 52 6.62 1.93 -16.35
N LEU A 53 7.31 1.43 -15.33
CA LEU A 53 6.69 1.10 -14.04
C LEU A 53 6.15 2.34 -13.32
N VAL A 54 6.89 3.45 -13.35
CA VAL A 54 6.41 4.73 -12.80
C VAL A 54 5.18 5.21 -13.56
N LYS A 55 5.18 5.13 -14.89
CA LYS A 55 4.04 5.49 -15.71
C LYS A 55 2.80 4.65 -15.37
N ASP A 56 2.93 3.33 -15.32
CA ASP A 56 1.84 2.43 -14.97
C ASP A 56 1.28 2.74 -13.55
N SER A 57 2.17 3.10 -12.62
CA SER A 57 1.76 3.50 -11.27
C SER A 57 0.98 4.82 -11.25
N LEU A 58 1.34 5.78 -12.11
CA LEU A 58 0.66 7.06 -12.25
C LEU A 58 -0.69 6.91 -12.97
N ASP A 59 -0.75 6.08 -14.01
CA ASP A 59 -2.00 5.78 -14.71
C ASP A 59 -3.00 5.10 -13.76
N LEU A 60 -2.55 4.14 -12.96
CA LEU A 60 -3.37 3.49 -11.93
C LEU A 60 -3.83 4.46 -10.83
N LEU A 61 -2.96 5.41 -10.44
CA LEU A 61 -3.33 6.46 -9.49
C LEU A 61 -4.41 7.38 -10.06
N ALA A 62 -4.28 7.79 -11.32
CA ALA A 62 -5.25 8.64 -12.00
C ALA A 62 -6.62 7.94 -12.13
N GLU A 63 -6.64 6.66 -12.48
CA GLU A 63 -7.87 5.86 -12.51
C GLU A 63 -8.54 5.77 -11.13
N ASN A 64 -7.75 5.57 -10.06
CA ASN A 64 -8.28 5.54 -8.71
C ASN A 64 -8.86 6.88 -8.28
N GLN A 65 -8.18 7.99 -8.58
CA GLN A 65 -8.70 9.33 -8.31
C GLN A 65 -10.02 9.58 -9.05
N LYS A 66 -10.11 9.16 -10.30
CA LYS A 66 -11.36 9.25 -11.08
C LYS A 66 -12.49 8.44 -10.44
N ARG A 67 -12.23 7.19 -10.04
CA ARG A 67 -13.24 6.36 -9.35
C ARG A 67 -13.69 6.95 -8.02
N ILE A 68 -12.79 7.59 -7.28
CA ILE A 68 -13.14 8.30 -6.03
C ILE A 68 -14.04 9.49 -6.34
N ALA A 69 -13.68 10.32 -7.33
CA ALA A 69 -14.49 11.44 -7.75
C ALA A 69 -15.90 11.00 -8.20
N ASP A 70 -16.01 9.96 -9.02
CA ASP A 70 -17.29 9.42 -9.47
C ASP A 70 -18.14 8.91 -8.30
N ALA A 71 -17.52 8.26 -7.30
CA ALA A 71 -18.20 7.79 -6.10
C ALA A 71 -18.69 8.95 -5.22
N LEU A 72 -17.92 10.03 -5.10
CA LEU A 72 -18.34 11.24 -4.38
C LEU A 72 -19.55 11.89 -5.05
N VAL A 73 -19.53 12.05 -6.37
CA VAL A 73 -20.66 12.60 -7.13
C VAL A 73 -21.91 11.72 -6.99
N ALA A 74 -21.75 10.39 -6.99
CA ALA A 74 -22.86 9.48 -6.73
C ALA A 74 -23.41 9.63 -5.30
N GLY A 75 -22.53 9.77 -4.31
CA GLY A 75 -22.88 10.01 -2.91
C GLY A 75 -23.61 11.34 -2.69
N GLU A 76 -23.18 12.40 -3.37
CA GLU A 76 -23.88 13.70 -3.34
C GLU A 76 -25.31 13.55 -3.85
N LYS A 77 -25.53 12.85 -4.97
CA LYS A 77 -26.88 12.59 -5.51
C LYS A 77 -27.77 11.79 -4.55
N THR A 78 -27.20 10.84 -3.80
CA THR A 78 -27.97 10.12 -2.77
C THR A 78 -28.30 11.02 -1.59
N ASN A 79 -27.36 11.86 -1.19
CA ASN A 79 -27.57 12.81 -0.10
C ASN A 79 -28.62 13.87 -0.45
N THR A 80 -28.65 14.36 -1.69
CA THR A 80 -29.71 15.28 -2.13
C THR A 80 -31.08 14.60 -2.06
N ARG A 81 -31.21 13.36 -2.52
CA ARG A 81 -32.48 12.61 -2.44
C ARG A 81 -32.93 12.38 -0.98
N ILE A 82 -31.99 12.12 -0.08
CA ILE A 82 -32.29 11.98 1.35
C ILE A 82 -32.76 13.33 1.91
N ALA A 83 -32.07 14.43 1.59
CA ALA A 83 -32.46 15.76 2.01
C ALA A 83 -33.87 16.13 1.51
N ASP A 84 -34.15 15.91 0.22
CA ASP A 84 -35.46 16.17 -0.40
C ASP A 84 -36.57 15.35 0.30
N ALA A 85 -36.32 14.08 0.61
CA ALA A 85 -37.27 13.23 1.31
C ALA A 85 -37.53 13.71 2.75
N LEU A 86 -36.48 14.15 3.46
CA LEU A 86 -36.60 14.71 4.81
C LEU A 86 -37.37 16.03 4.80
N GLU A 87 -37.16 16.87 3.80
CA GLU A 87 -37.90 18.13 3.62
C GLU A 87 -39.39 17.84 3.36
N ALA A 88 -39.71 16.89 2.48
CA ALA A 88 -41.08 16.47 2.23
C ALA A 88 -41.79 15.95 3.50
N ILE A 89 -41.09 15.16 4.33
CA ILE A 89 -41.63 14.70 5.63
C ILE A 89 -41.86 15.88 6.56
N ALA A 90 -40.91 16.81 6.67
CA ALA A 90 -41.04 17.99 7.51
C ALA A 90 -42.23 18.87 7.09
N ASP A 91 -42.47 19.02 5.79
CA ASP A 91 -43.60 19.76 5.27
C ASP A 91 -44.93 19.05 5.54
N MET A 92 -44.99 17.72 5.41
CA MET A 92 -46.17 16.95 5.83
C MET A 92 -46.48 17.13 7.33
N MET A 93 -45.46 17.22 8.18
CA MET A 93 -45.64 17.45 9.63
C MET A 93 -46.10 18.88 9.93
N LYS A 94 -45.65 19.89 9.17
CA LYS A 94 -46.11 21.28 9.32
C LYS A 94 -47.51 21.50 8.76
N ALA A 95 -47.89 20.80 7.69
CA ALA A 95 -49.21 20.90 7.06
C ALA A 95 -50.32 20.22 7.89
N ASN A 96 -49.95 19.38 8.86
CA ASN A 96 -50.87 18.80 9.83
C ASN A 96 -50.55 19.30 11.26
N PRO A 97 -50.76 20.60 11.56
CA PRO A 97 -50.78 21.02 12.95
C PRO A 97 -52.03 20.38 13.55
N GLY A 98 -51.84 19.34 14.35
CA GLY A 98 -52.94 18.64 14.99
C GLY A 98 -53.91 19.64 15.66
N PRO A 99 -55.23 19.38 15.62
CA PRO A 99 -56.19 20.26 16.26
C PRO A 99 -55.86 20.40 17.75
N ALA A 100 -55.91 21.64 18.20
CA ALA A 100 -55.68 22.05 19.58
C ALA A 100 -56.45 21.18 20.59
N ALA A 101 -55.73 20.83 21.67
CA ALA A 101 -56.23 20.62 23.03
C ALA A 101 -57.57 19.86 23.20
N VAL A 102 -57.49 18.55 23.42
CA VAL A 102 -58.48 17.83 24.23
C VAL A 102 -57.84 17.57 25.60
N PRO A 103 -58.42 18.06 26.71
CA PRO A 103 -57.86 17.86 28.05
C PRO A 103 -57.94 16.38 28.48
N PRO A 104 -56.96 15.88 29.27
CA PRO A 104 -56.95 14.49 29.71
C PRO A 104 -58.06 14.23 30.75
N PRO A 105 -58.84 13.13 30.64
CA PRO A 105 -59.75 12.72 31.71
C PRO A 105 -58.94 12.14 32.89
N PRO A 106 -59.35 12.42 34.15
CA PRO A 106 -58.61 12.02 35.32
C PRO A 106 -58.89 10.56 35.69
N GLY A 107 -57.81 9.84 35.99
CA GLY A 107 -57.83 8.71 36.91
C GLY A 107 -58.23 7.37 36.30
N ARG A 108 -57.23 6.52 36.07
CA ARG A 108 -57.32 5.12 36.49
C ARG A 108 -55.94 4.58 36.90
N PRO A 109 -55.82 3.93 38.07
CA PRO A 109 -54.54 3.54 38.63
C PRO A 109 -53.95 2.32 37.92
N THR A 110 -52.62 2.35 37.84
CA THR A 110 -51.72 1.25 37.52
C THR A 110 -51.92 0.03 38.41
N ASP A 111 -52.12 -1.14 37.81
CA ASP A 111 -51.48 -2.41 38.22
C ASP A 111 -51.96 -3.57 37.34
N ARG A 112 -51.06 -4.13 36.52
CA ARG A 112 -50.64 -5.55 36.56
C ARG A 112 -49.76 -5.96 35.38
N ILE A 113 -48.81 -6.82 35.76
CA ILE A 113 -47.71 -7.46 35.04
C ILE A 113 -48.20 -8.65 34.20
N ALA A 114 -47.35 -9.06 33.25
CA ALA A 114 -47.33 -10.28 32.43
C ALA A 114 -48.21 -10.21 31.17
N GLU A 115 -47.78 -10.58 29.97
CA GLU A 115 -46.78 -11.58 29.55
C GLU A 115 -46.62 -11.42 28.03
N MET A 116 -45.39 -11.46 27.47
CA MET A 116 -45.16 -12.02 26.12
C MET A 116 -43.66 -12.11 25.80
N PRO A 117 -43.12 -13.32 25.57
CA PRO A 117 -41.86 -13.55 24.87
C PRO A 117 -42.14 -13.92 23.39
N PRO A 118 -41.16 -14.43 22.63
CA PRO A 118 -40.21 -13.70 21.82
C PRO A 118 -40.52 -13.87 20.31
N THR A 119 -39.97 -13.03 19.43
CA THR A 119 -39.96 -13.34 17.99
C THR A 119 -38.63 -12.94 17.36
N ASP A 120 -37.79 -13.96 17.22
CA ASP A 120 -36.95 -14.27 16.06
C ASP A 120 -36.37 -13.10 15.27
N ARG A 121 -35.13 -12.75 15.63
CA ARG A 121 -34.19 -12.11 14.72
C ARG A 121 -33.68 -13.15 13.73
N ILE A 122 -34.31 -13.21 12.55
CA ILE A 122 -33.74 -13.90 11.39
C ILE A 122 -32.56 -13.07 10.89
N ALA A 123 -31.38 -13.68 10.98
CA ALA A 123 -30.17 -13.30 10.31
C ALA A 123 -30.37 -13.38 8.77
N LEU A 124 -29.93 -12.35 8.06
CA LEU A 124 -29.49 -12.48 6.68
C LEU A 124 -28.02 -12.08 6.61
N ASP A 125 -27.21 -13.07 6.24
CA ASP A 125 -25.91 -12.91 5.60
C ASP A 125 -25.99 -11.87 4.47
N ASP A 126 -25.01 -10.97 4.40
CA ASP A 126 -24.47 -10.60 3.10
C ASP A 126 -22.95 -10.40 3.17
N ASN A 127 -22.34 -10.98 2.17
CA ASN A 127 -20.96 -11.36 2.02
C ASN A 127 -20.37 -10.44 0.95
N GLY A 128 -19.44 -9.55 1.29
CA GLY A 128 -18.86 -8.73 0.23
C GLY A 128 -17.99 -7.54 0.61
N LYS A 129 -16.71 -7.83 0.89
CA LYS A 129 -15.55 -7.18 0.26
C LYS A 129 -15.43 -5.64 0.28
N ASP A 130 -14.35 -5.23 0.94
CA ASP A 130 -13.32 -4.33 0.42
C ASP A 130 -13.68 -2.86 0.17
N ARG A 131 -13.26 -1.99 1.11
CA ARG A 131 -12.53 -0.75 0.78
C ARG A 131 -11.69 -0.27 1.99
N PRO A 132 -10.37 -0.05 1.82
CA PRO A 132 -9.50 0.41 2.90
C PRO A 132 -9.56 1.94 3.05
N GLN A 133 -9.79 2.41 4.28
CA GLN A 133 -9.60 3.81 4.65
C GLN A 133 -8.13 4.07 4.97
N ILE A 134 -7.53 4.92 4.15
CA ILE A 134 -6.19 5.49 4.30
C ILE A 134 -6.30 6.70 5.23
N ASN A 135 -5.95 6.52 6.51
CA ASN A 135 -5.59 7.61 7.40
C ASN A 135 -4.09 7.57 7.65
N ALA A 136 -3.37 8.42 6.91
CA ALA A 136 -2.00 8.80 7.20
C ALA A 136 -2.02 9.76 8.41
N GLY A 137 -2.01 9.18 9.62
CA GLY A 137 -1.79 9.88 10.88
C GLY A 137 -0.44 9.46 11.44
N ASN A 138 0.49 10.39 11.47
CA ASN A 138 1.81 10.27 12.05
C ASN A 138 1.68 10.27 13.58
N GLU A 139 1.49 9.11 14.20
CA GLU A 139 1.61 8.95 15.64
C GLU A 139 2.42 7.69 15.93
N THR A 140 3.59 7.86 16.54
CA THR A 140 4.33 6.79 17.21
C THR A 140 3.48 6.37 18.42
N PRO A 141 2.76 5.22 18.41
CA PRO A 141 1.90 4.89 19.53
C PRO A 141 2.76 4.23 20.58
N GLY A 142 2.83 4.92 21.72
CA GLY A 142 3.42 4.47 22.96
C GLY A 142 2.91 3.12 23.44
N ASP A 143 3.74 2.58 24.30
CA ASP A 143 3.87 1.22 24.83
C ASP A 143 2.76 0.81 25.82
N GLY A 144 1.48 0.88 25.43
CA GLY A 144 0.39 0.65 26.41
C GLY A 144 -0.86 -0.10 25.96
N THR A 145 -1.02 -0.42 24.67
CA THR A 145 -2.25 -1.09 24.19
C THR A 145 -2.02 -1.95 22.94
N ARG A 146 -0.79 -2.41 22.73
CA ARG A 146 -0.54 -3.40 21.69
C ARG A 146 -0.90 -4.77 22.27
N PRO A 147 -1.76 -5.57 21.63
CA PRO A 147 -1.89 -6.97 22.01
C PRO A 147 -0.48 -7.56 21.99
N ASP A 148 -0.14 -8.40 22.96
CA ASP A 148 1.19 -9.02 23.04
C ASP A 148 1.41 -9.88 21.79
N ILE A 149 1.99 -9.26 20.76
CA ILE A 149 2.21 -9.85 19.45
C ILE A 149 3.07 -11.11 19.60
N LEU A 150 4.04 -11.08 20.51
CA LEU A 150 4.91 -12.22 20.79
C LEU A 150 4.10 -13.35 21.44
N GLY A 151 3.25 -13.05 22.43
CA GLY A 151 2.34 -14.04 23.03
C GLY A 151 1.41 -14.70 22.02
N ILE A 152 0.85 -13.93 21.08
CA ILE A 152 -0.02 -14.45 20.00
C ILE A 152 0.77 -15.33 19.03
N ILE A 153 1.98 -14.93 18.64
CA ILE A 153 2.81 -15.73 17.74
C ILE A 153 3.23 -17.03 18.43
N ALA A 154 3.60 -16.98 19.70
CA ALA A 154 4.01 -18.15 20.48
C ALA A 154 2.88 -19.19 20.56
N SER A 155 1.68 -18.80 20.97
CA SER A 155 0.53 -19.72 21.10
C SER A 155 0.16 -20.37 19.78
N MET A 156 0.11 -19.60 18.69
CA MET A 156 -0.19 -20.15 17.37
C MET A 156 0.93 -21.07 16.83
N ARG A 157 2.17 -20.85 17.24
CA ARG A 157 3.30 -21.72 16.88
C ARG A 157 3.30 -23.02 17.66
N GLU A 158 2.90 -23.01 18.92
CA GLU A 158 2.66 -24.21 19.73
C GLU A 158 1.54 -25.07 19.12
N GLU A 159 0.49 -24.44 18.60
CA GLU A 159 -0.57 -25.11 17.82
C GLU A 159 -0.11 -25.63 16.44
N GLY A 160 1.15 -25.41 16.05
CA GLY A 160 1.69 -25.84 14.77
C GLY A 160 1.22 -25.02 13.57
N SER A 161 0.68 -23.82 13.78
CA SER A 161 0.24 -22.97 12.67
C SER A 161 1.41 -22.46 11.82
N SER A 162 1.19 -22.41 10.50
CA SER A 162 2.12 -21.80 9.55
C SER A 162 2.19 -20.29 9.73
N TRP A 163 3.35 -19.68 9.43
CA TRP A 163 3.56 -18.23 9.50
C TRP A 163 2.53 -17.42 8.71
N GLU A 164 2.06 -17.95 7.58
CA GLU A 164 1.05 -17.29 6.76
C GLU A 164 -0.35 -17.33 7.40
N LYS A 165 -0.64 -18.40 8.15
CA LYS A 165 -1.89 -18.53 8.91
C LYS A 165 -1.91 -17.55 10.08
N ILE A 166 -0.76 -17.37 10.75
CA ILE A 166 -0.58 -16.35 11.80
C ILE A 166 -0.77 -14.95 11.22
N ALA A 167 -0.21 -14.67 10.03
CA ALA A 167 -0.40 -13.37 9.36
C ALA A 167 -1.86 -13.04 9.07
N ARG A 168 -2.62 -14.03 8.57
CA ARG A 168 -4.06 -13.87 8.34
C ARG A 168 -4.83 -13.65 9.64
N HIS A 169 -4.44 -14.35 10.71
CA HIS A 169 -5.06 -14.17 12.02
C HIS A 169 -4.82 -12.75 12.57
N MET A 170 -3.60 -12.22 12.44
CA MET A 170 -3.28 -10.86 12.85
C MET A 170 -4.00 -9.80 12.01
N ASP A 171 -4.18 -10.03 10.70
CA ASP A 171 -4.98 -9.17 9.81
C ASP A 171 -6.47 -9.22 10.21
N ALA A 172 -7.01 -10.40 10.52
CA ALA A 172 -8.39 -10.58 10.98
C ALA A 172 -8.68 -9.88 12.32
N GLN A 173 -7.67 -9.81 13.19
CA GLN A 173 -7.74 -9.09 14.47
C GLN A 173 -7.42 -7.58 14.35
N ASN A 174 -7.22 -7.07 13.12
CA ASN A 174 -6.82 -5.69 12.84
C ASN A 174 -5.57 -5.23 13.61
N ILE A 175 -4.62 -6.15 13.85
CA ILE A 175 -3.37 -5.84 14.54
C ILE A 175 -2.43 -5.15 13.54
N PRO A 176 -2.03 -3.89 13.78
CA PRO A 176 -1.11 -3.20 12.88
C PRO A 176 0.27 -3.86 12.89
N THR A 177 0.99 -3.74 11.77
CA THR A 177 2.39 -4.20 11.69
C THR A 177 3.29 -3.34 12.59
N VAL A 178 4.49 -3.85 12.90
CA VAL A 178 5.49 -3.11 13.70
C VAL A 178 5.85 -1.75 13.06
N SER A 179 5.83 -1.70 11.72
CA SER A 179 6.05 -0.46 10.97
C SER A 179 4.81 0.45 10.88
N GLY A 180 3.66 0.00 11.39
CA GLY A 180 2.37 0.69 11.28
C GLY A 180 1.83 0.76 9.85
N LYS A 181 2.43 0.02 8.90
CA LYS A 181 2.13 0.11 7.46
C LYS A 181 1.86 -1.27 6.87
N GLY A 182 0.76 -1.36 6.15
CA GLY A 182 0.37 -2.56 5.40
C GLY A 182 -0.09 -3.73 6.28
N LYS A 183 -0.27 -4.88 5.63
CA LYS A 183 -0.71 -6.13 6.25
C LYS A 183 0.45 -6.99 6.72
N TRP A 184 0.24 -7.78 7.76
CA TRP A 184 1.18 -8.82 8.14
C TRP A 184 1.36 -9.82 7.00
N ARG A 185 2.62 -10.24 6.77
CA ARG A 185 2.99 -11.32 5.85
C ARG A 185 3.75 -12.38 6.63
N GLY A 186 3.65 -13.66 6.26
CA GLY A 186 4.32 -14.73 7.00
C GLY A 186 5.83 -14.52 7.15
N GLN A 187 6.49 -13.98 6.11
CA GLN A 187 7.92 -13.64 6.19
C GLN A 187 8.22 -12.53 7.22
N ALA A 188 7.35 -11.54 7.33
CA ALA A 188 7.52 -10.44 8.29
C ALA A 188 7.36 -10.93 9.73
N ILE A 189 6.40 -11.84 9.97
CA ILE A 189 6.20 -12.48 11.28
C ILE A 189 7.39 -13.33 11.66
N LYS A 190 7.89 -14.16 10.72
CA LYS A 190 9.06 -15.00 10.98
C LYS A 190 10.26 -14.14 11.38
N LYS A 191 10.55 -13.07 10.63
CA LYS A 191 11.63 -12.12 10.96
C LYS A 191 11.41 -11.42 12.30
N PHE A 192 10.17 -11.04 12.58
CA PHE A 192 9.83 -10.39 13.85
C PHE A 192 10.03 -11.34 15.02
N TRP A 193 9.61 -12.60 14.90
CA TRP A 193 9.83 -13.63 15.91
C TRP A 193 11.33 -13.85 16.15
N GLU A 194 12.10 -14.13 15.10
CA GLU A 194 13.56 -14.35 15.18
C GLU A 194 14.35 -13.17 15.75
N ALA A 195 13.83 -11.94 15.65
CA ALA A 195 14.47 -10.76 16.22
C ALA A 195 14.17 -10.55 17.72
N ASN A 196 13.16 -11.24 18.26
CA ASN A 196 12.66 -11.05 19.63
C ASN A 196 12.66 -12.34 20.47
N THR A 197 13.18 -13.45 19.93
CA THR A 197 13.47 -14.70 20.66
C THR A 197 14.97 -14.94 20.67
#